data_AF-A0A924E430-F1
#
_entry.id   AF-A0A924E430-F1
#
_cell.length_a   1.000
_cell.length_b   1.000
_cell.length_c   1.000
_cell.angle_alpha   90.00
_cell.angle_beta   90.00
_cell.angle_gamma   90.00
#
_symmetry.space_group_name_H-M   'P 1'
#
loop_
_entity.id
_entity.type
_entity.pdbx_description
1 polymer ?
#
loop_
_entity_poly.entity_id
_entity_poly.type
_entity_poly.pdbx_seq_one_letter_code
_entity_poly.pdbx_strand_id
1 'polypeptide(L)'
;MLRFTSRFAGMLATALLAVGCLDSGVPVAGTPGQDGAFDTEATRVVRRAGMTDDRPVNAVAATTAWFTLVRRRTLPGPAEVLVVAGGGGGGVCYGGGGGGGGVIYSAAFAVTPGQATTVTVGAGGTNRVNVVGNGGPGGDSVFGTLTASGGGYGAGACGGVGGSGGSGGGGSSNGGSSFAGGSGTASQGNAGNAAAVAEGGGGGGAGAGAGFGRLGAAGLALSISGASVFYGGGGTGGGPGNVAGGSGGGGTGGTAVAAGVANAAPNTGGGGGGSIISGTGVSGIGGSGIVIVRYPGTVAATGGTISTAGGYTVHTFTAAGTFTKS
;
A
#
# COMPACT_ATOMS: atom_id res chain seq x y z
N MET A 1 1.27 -37.30 -78.16
CA MET A 1 2.11 -38.36 -77.55
C MET A 1 3.39 -37.69 -77.06
N LEU A 2 3.55 -37.47 -75.75
CA LEU A 2 4.85 -37.37 -75.07
C LEU A 2 4.62 -37.29 -73.55
N ARG A 3 5.24 -38.21 -72.80
CA ARG A 3 5.36 -38.24 -71.33
C ARG A 3 6.57 -37.40 -70.90
N PHE A 4 6.51 -36.80 -69.72
CA PHE A 4 7.71 -36.57 -68.90
C PHE A 4 7.45 -36.81 -67.41
N THR A 5 8.45 -37.44 -66.78
CA THR A 5 8.56 -37.79 -65.35
C THR A 5 9.85 -37.16 -64.78
N SER A 6 9.79 -36.58 -63.58
CA SER A 6 10.91 -36.37 -62.62
C SER A 6 10.30 -35.92 -61.27
N ARG A 7 10.49 -36.55 -60.09
CA ARG A 7 11.63 -36.88 -59.18
C ARG A 7 12.14 -35.71 -58.29
N PHE A 8 11.91 -35.86 -56.96
CA PHE A 8 12.61 -35.31 -55.75
C PHE A 8 12.64 -33.77 -55.55
N ALA A 9 12.70 -33.14 -54.36
CA ALA A 9 12.90 -33.49 -52.94
C ALA A 9 12.28 -32.38 -52.03
N GLY A 10 12.13 -32.65 -50.73
CA GLY A 10 11.41 -31.79 -49.77
C GLY A 10 12.09 -30.47 -49.38
N MET A 11 11.27 -29.54 -48.86
CA MET A 11 11.73 -28.40 -48.07
C MET A 11 10.62 -27.96 -47.10
N LEU A 12 10.96 -27.94 -45.81
CA LEU A 12 10.18 -27.40 -44.71
C LEU A 12 9.95 -25.90 -44.96
N ALA A 13 8.71 -25.43 -44.95
CA ALA A 13 8.40 -23.99 -44.98
C ALA A 13 7.48 -23.62 -43.82
N THR A 14 8.08 -22.94 -42.84
CA THR A 14 7.46 -22.26 -41.71
C THR A 14 6.49 -21.19 -42.22
N ALA A 15 5.19 -21.35 -41.97
CA ALA A 15 4.20 -20.33 -42.31
C ALA A 15 4.09 -19.28 -41.19
N LEU A 16 4.78 -18.16 -41.41
CA LEU A 16 4.56 -16.89 -40.71
C LEU A 16 3.25 -16.29 -41.26
N LEU A 17 2.15 -16.34 -40.51
CA LEU A 17 0.90 -15.67 -40.93
C LEU A 17 0.89 -14.23 -40.43
N ALA A 18 1.12 -13.31 -41.38
CA ALA A 18 1.02 -11.88 -41.19
C ALA A 18 -0.42 -11.46 -40.86
N VAL A 19 -0.57 -10.63 -39.82
CA VAL A 19 -1.81 -9.90 -39.53
C VAL A 19 -1.84 -8.68 -40.45
N GLY A 20 -2.75 -8.71 -41.43
CA GLY A 20 -3.03 -7.61 -42.35
C GLY A 20 -4.49 -7.17 -42.23
N CYS A 21 -4.67 -5.87 -42.08
CA CYS A 21 -5.86 -5.08 -41.77
C CYS A 21 -7.06 -5.27 -42.74
N LEU A 22 -8.29 -5.17 -42.22
CA LEU A 22 -9.44 -4.66 -42.97
C LEU A 22 -10.09 -3.52 -42.16
N ASP A 23 -9.72 -2.31 -42.56
CA ASP A 23 -10.33 -1.04 -42.21
C ASP A 23 -11.62 -0.88 -43.03
N SER A 24 -12.78 -0.83 -42.37
CA SER A 24 -13.99 -0.21 -42.92
C SER A 24 -14.93 0.13 -41.76
N GLY A 25 -14.96 1.41 -41.41
CA GLY A 25 -15.87 1.95 -40.41
C GLY A 25 -17.33 1.80 -40.83
N VAL A 26 -18.07 0.94 -40.12
CA VAL A 26 -19.54 0.98 -40.02
C VAL A 26 -19.92 0.63 -38.58
N PRO A 27 -20.53 1.54 -37.80
CA PRO A 27 -20.98 1.20 -36.46
C PRO A 27 -22.25 0.34 -36.53
N VAL A 28 -22.22 -0.84 -35.91
CA VAL A 28 -23.44 -1.63 -35.65
C VAL A 28 -24.11 -1.02 -34.42
N ALA A 29 -25.22 -0.31 -34.64
CA ALA A 29 -26.08 0.18 -33.56
C ALA A 29 -26.85 -1.00 -32.94
N GLY A 30 -26.60 -1.27 -31.66
CA GLY A 30 -27.42 -2.17 -30.83
C GLY A 30 -28.00 -1.38 -29.66
N THR A 31 -29.32 -1.36 -29.54
CA THR A 31 -30.07 -0.76 -28.43
C THR A 31 -29.76 -1.44 -27.08
N PRO A 32 -29.71 -0.72 -25.95
CA PRO A 32 -29.47 -1.32 -24.64
C PRO A 32 -30.72 -2.02 -24.11
N GLY A 33 -30.53 -3.24 -23.60
CA GLY A 33 -31.54 -3.96 -22.85
C GLY A 33 -32.12 -5.13 -23.62
N GLN A 34 -31.56 -6.32 -23.38
CA GLN A 34 -32.24 -7.57 -23.05
C GLN A 34 -31.13 -8.60 -22.82
N ASP A 35 -30.75 -8.83 -21.57
CA ASP A 35 -29.91 -9.95 -21.18
C ASP A 35 -30.76 -11.24 -21.28
N GLY A 36 -31.01 -11.67 -22.51
CA GLY A 36 -31.57 -12.97 -22.82
C GLY A 36 -30.48 -14.02 -22.72
N ALA A 37 -30.75 -15.08 -21.97
CA ALA A 37 -29.94 -16.28 -21.92
C ALA A 37 -29.64 -16.76 -23.36
N PHE A 38 -28.36 -16.98 -23.67
CA PHE A 38 -27.99 -17.67 -24.91
C PHE A 38 -28.20 -19.16 -24.69
N ASP A 39 -29.31 -19.68 -25.23
CA ASP A 39 -29.54 -21.11 -25.38
C ASP A 39 -28.38 -21.74 -26.17
N THR A 40 -27.91 -22.85 -25.63
CA THR A 40 -26.92 -23.73 -26.26
C THR A 40 -27.66 -24.59 -27.29
N GLU A 41 -26.99 -24.86 -28.42
CA GLU A 41 -27.50 -25.62 -29.58
C GLU A 41 -28.27 -24.84 -30.65
N ALA A 42 -27.56 -24.04 -31.44
CA ALA A 42 -27.92 -23.84 -32.85
C ALA A 42 -26.67 -23.54 -33.70
N THR A 43 -26.20 -24.55 -34.44
CA THR A 43 -25.20 -24.41 -35.50
C THR A 43 -25.76 -23.50 -36.59
N ARG A 44 -25.53 -22.18 -36.49
CA ARG A 44 -25.95 -21.24 -37.54
C ARG A 44 -24.89 -21.20 -38.64
N VAL A 45 -25.18 -21.87 -39.75
CA VAL A 45 -24.46 -21.69 -41.02
C VAL A 45 -24.62 -20.22 -41.43
N VAL A 46 -23.51 -19.48 -41.47
CA VAL A 46 -23.49 -18.11 -42.02
C VAL A 46 -23.68 -18.22 -43.53
N ARG A 47 -24.91 -18.03 -44.02
CA ARG A 47 -25.13 -17.72 -45.43
C ARG A 47 -24.89 -16.22 -45.63
N ARG A 48 -24.07 -15.86 -46.62
CA ARG A 48 -23.96 -14.49 -47.12
C ARG A 48 -25.31 -14.12 -47.74
N ALA A 49 -25.92 -13.01 -47.33
CA ALA A 49 -27.17 -12.54 -47.93
C ALA A 49 -26.90 -12.13 -49.40
N GLY A 50 -27.63 -12.72 -50.35
CA GLY A 50 -27.68 -12.26 -51.75
C GLY A 50 -26.94 -13.09 -52.82
N MET A 51 -26.81 -14.41 -52.69
CA MET A 51 -26.25 -15.26 -53.76
C MET A 51 -27.32 -16.24 -54.28
N THR A 52 -27.70 -16.13 -55.55
CA THR A 52 -28.71 -16.97 -56.24
C THR A 52 -28.11 -17.97 -57.23
N ASP A 53 -26.88 -18.44 -57.02
CA ASP A 53 -26.25 -19.48 -57.86
C ASP A 53 -25.87 -20.70 -57.00
N ASP A 54 -26.57 -21.81 -57.20
CA ASP A 54 -26.35 -23.11 -56.55
C ASP A 54 -25.19 -23.85 -57.22
N ARG A 55 -23.95 -23.44 -56.92
CA ARG A 55 -22.78 -24.28 -57.20
C ARG A 55 -22.27 -24.93 -55.92
N PRO A 56 -22.08 -26.26 -55.90
CA PRO A 56 -21.57 -26.95 -54.72
C PRO A 56 -20.13 -26.49 -54.45
N VAL A 57 -19.92 -25.84 -53.31
CA VAL A 57 -18.58 -25.59 -52.79
C VAL A 57 -18.15 -26.89 -52.10
N ASN A 58 -17.12 -27.55 -52.64
CA ASN A 58 -16.48 -28.69 -52.00
C ASN A 58 -15.98 -28.27 -50.60
N ALA A 59 -16.69 -28.69 -49.56
CA ALA A 59 -16.28 -28.49 -48.18
C ALA A 59 -15.08 -29.40 -47.90
N VAL A 60 -13.89 -28.81 -47.89
CA VAL A 60 -12.72 -29.44 -47.27
C VAL A 60 -13.02 -29.53 -45.77
N ALA A 61 -13.04 -30.75 -45.24
CA ALA A 61 -13.31 -31.03 -43.83
C ALA A 61 -12.33 -30.25 -42.94
N ALA A 62 -12.83 -29.20 -42.28
CA ALA A 62 -12.12 -28.55 -41.21
C ALA A 62 -12.24 -29.44 -39.97
N THR A 63 -11.11 -30.00 -39.55
CA THR A 63 -10.98 -30.72 -38.28
C THR A 63 -11.50 -29.84 -37.14
N THR A 64 -12.44 -30.38 -36.36
CA THR A 64 -13.00 -29.73 -35.19
C THR A 64 -11.91 -29.54 -34.15
N ALA A 65 -11.27 -28.38 -34.13
CA ALA A 65 -10.43 -27.95 -33.02
C ALA A 65 -11.31 -27.20 -32.01
N TRP A 66 -11.53 -27.81 -30.85
CA TRP A 66 -12.10 -27.11 -29.71
C TRP A 66 -11.05 -26.12 -29.20
N PHE A 67 -11.30 -24.83 -29.34
CA PHE A 67 -10.52 -23.83 -28.62
C PHE A 67 -11.27 -23.49 -27.33
N THR A 68 -10.62 -23.66 -26.19
CA THR A 68 -11.13 -23.17 -24.92
C THR A 68 -10.97 -21.67 -24.91
N LEU A 69 -12.06 -20.91 -24.97
CA LEU A 69 -12.03 -19.49 -24.65
C LEU A 69 -11.75 -19.37 -23.14
N VAL A 70 -10.49 -19.32 -22.76
CA VAL A 70 -10.13 -18.77 -21.45
C VAL A 70 -10.57 -17.31 -21.54
N ARG A 71 -11.69 -16.94 -20.90
CA ARG A 71 -11.93 -15.55 -20.56
C ARG A 71 -10.73 -15.15 -19.70
N ARG A 72 -9.71 -14.55 -20.31
CA ARG A 72 -8.73 -13.79 -19.56
C ARG A 72 -9.55 -12.72 -18.87
N ARG A 73 -9.83 -12.93 -17.59
CA ARG A 73 -10.36 -11.90 -16.70
C ARG A 73 -9.20 -10.94 -16.44
N THR A 74 -8.71 -10.32 -17.51
CA THR A 74 -7.71 -9.27 -17.43
C THR A 74 -8.41 -8.13 -16.72
N LEU A 75 -8.08 -7.92 -15.45
CA LEU A 75 -8.52 -6.73 -14.72
C LEU A 75 -8.25 -5.51 -15.60
N PRO A 76 -9.25 -4.65 -15.86
CA PRO A 76 -9.04 -3.44 -16.63
C PRO A 76 -8.36 -2.43 -15.70
N GLY A 77 -7.04 -2.52 -15.55
CA GLY A 77 -6.22 -1.48 -14.91
C GLY A 77 -5.11 -2.00 -13.98
N PRO A 78 -4.05 -1.19 -13.75
CA PRO A 78 -3.03 -1.47 -12.76
C PRO A 78 -3.62 -1.45 -11.33
N ALA A 79 -2.94 -2.09 -10.37
CA ALA A 79 -3.36 -2.08 -8.98
C ALA A 79 -2.79 -0.84 -8.27
N GLU A 80 -3.57 -0.23 -7.39
CA GLU A 80 -3.07 0.79 -6.47
C GLU A 80 -2.57 0.12 -5.20
N VAL A 81 -1.44 0.59 -4.67
CA VAL A 81 -0.80 0.03 -3.48
C VAL A 81 -0.45 1.15 -2.52
N LEU A 82 -0.87 0.98 -1.26
CA LEU A 82 -0.42 1.74 -0.11
C LEU A 82 0.42 0.83 0.78
N VAL A 83 1.65 1.25 1.09
CA VAL A 83 2.53 0.61 2.07
C VAL A 83 2.80 1.61 3.18
N VAL A 84 2.41 1.26 4.41
CA VAL A 84 2.65 2.07 5.61
C VAL A 84 3.49 1.26 6.58
N ALA A 85 4.65 1.79 6.96
CA ALA A 85 5.53 1.15 7.94
C ALA A 85 5.00 1.26 9.37
N GLY A 86 5.57 0.52 10.31
CA GLY A 86 5.29 0.72 11.73
C GLY A 86 5.87 2.04 12.23
N GLY A 87 5.16 2.72 13.14
CA GLY A 87 5.66 3.95 13.77
C GLY A 87 6.63 3.67 14.91
N GLY A 88 7.47 4.64 15.26
CA GLY A 88 8.39 4.53 16.40
C GLY A 88 7.69 4.72 17.75
N GLY A 89 8.26 4.18 18.82
CA GLY A 89 7.81 4.44 20.20
C GLY A 89 8.32 5.78 20.73
N GLY A 90 7.65 6.33 21.74
CA GLY A 90 8.07 7.58 22.41
C GLY A 90 9.18 7.36 23.45
N GLY A 91 9.83 8.45 23.87
CA GLY A 91 10.86 8.43 24.91
C GLY A 91 10.36 8.79 26.32
N VAL A 92 11.23 8.60 27.31
CA VAL A 92 11.00 8.93 28.74
C VAL A 92 12.09 9.89 29.24
N CYS A 93 11.71 10.77 30.17
CA CYS A 93 12.44 11.95 30.64
C CYS A 93 12.52 13.08 29.60
N TYR A 94 11.57 14.02 29.71
CA TYR A 94 11.29 15.02 28.67
C TYR A 94 11.32 14.42 27.27
N GLY A 95 10.76 13.22 27.15
CA GLY A 95 10.97 12.37 26.00
C GLY A 95 10.22 12.86 24.78
N GLY A 96 10.85 12.80 23.62
CA GLY A 96 10.21 13.09 22.35
C GLY A 96 9.17 12.05 21.98
N GLY A 97 8.24 12.45 21.12
CA GLY A 97 7.29 11.53 20.49
C GLY A 97 7.96 10.69 19.40
N GLY A 98 7.49 9.47 19.19
CA GLY A 98 7.92 8.64 18.07
C GLY A 98 7.44 9.21 16.73
N GLY A 99 8.24 9.04 15.68
CA GLY A 99 7.86 9.38 14.32
C GLY A 99 6.85 8.37 13.76
N GLY A 100 5.96 8.85 12.89
CA GLY A 100 5.12 7.97 12.09
C GLY A 100 5.96 7.06 11.16
N GLY A 101 5.42 5.91 10.80
CA GLY A 101 5.98 5.07 9.76
C GLY A 101 5.98 5.80 8.41
N GLY A 102 6.93 5.44 7.55
CA GLY A 102 6.93 5.91 6.17
C GLY A 102 5.67 5.49 5.45
N VAL A 103 5.17 6.36 4.56
CA VAL A 103 4.00 6.08 3.72
C VAL A 103 4.40 6.15 2.26
N ILE A 104 4.16 5.06 1.53
CA ILE A 104 4.35 5.00 0.07
C ILE A 104 3.01 4.69 -0.58
N TYR A 105 2.63 5.51 -1.56
CA TYR A 105 1.47 5.28 -2.40
C TYR A 105 1.90 5.15 -3.87
N SER A 106 1.50 4.05 -4.50
CA SER A 106 1.65 3.82 -5.93
C SER A 106 0.29 3.70 -6.58
N ALA A 107 -0.04 4.61 -7.50
CA ALA A 107 -1.30 4.59 -8.23
C ALA A 107 -1.35 3.53 -9.34
N ALA A 108 -0.20 2.94 -9.70
CA ALA A 108 -0.11 2.00 -10.81
C ALA A 108 1.01 0.97 -10.59
N PHE A 109 0.84 0.08 -9.62
CA PHE A 109 1.74 -1.04 -9.41
C PHE A 109 1.42 -2.19 -10.39
N ALA A 110 2.46 -2.68 -11.08
CA ALA A 110 2.33 -3.78 -12.01
C ALA A 110 2.19 -5.12 -11.26
N VAL A 111 1.10 -5.84 -11.51
CA VAL A 111 0.87 -7.17 -10.96
C VAL A 111 0.72 -8.18 -12.08
N THR A 112 1.64 -9.14 -12.11
CA THR A 112 1.65 -10.26 -13.06
C THR A 112 0.68 -11.36 -12.57
N PRO A 113 -0.27 -11.82 -13.41
CA PRO A 113 -1.12 -12.96 -13.08
C PRO A 113 -0.30 -14.22 -12.74
N GLY A 114 -0.74 -14.98 -11.75
CA GLY A 114 -0.08 -16.18 -11.26
C GLY A 114 1.15 -15.93 -10.37
N GLN A 115 1.69 -14.70 -10.32
CA GLN A 115 2.85 -14.39 -9.49
C GLN A 115 2.42 -14.02 -8.06
N ALA A 116 3.04 -14.69 -7.09
CA ALA A 116 2.94 -14.35 -5.69
C ALA A 116 3.85 -13.14 -5.36
N THR A 117 3.27 -12.12 -4.72
CA THR A 117 3.99 -10.96 -4.18
C THR A 117 4.00 -11.05 -2.66
N THR A 118 5.19 -11.08 -2.07
CA THR A 118 5.37 -11.08 -0.61
C THR A 118 4.92 -9.76 -0.01
N VAL A 119 4.22 -9.85 1.13
CA VAL A 119 3.77 -8.71 1.92
C VAL A 119 4.35 -8.81 3.32
N THR A 120 5.07 -7.79 3.76
CA THR A 120 5.53 -7.64 5.14
C THR A 120 4.85 -6.43 5.76
N VAL A 121 4.32 -6.60 6.97
CA VAL A 121 3.76 -5.52 7.77
C VAL A 121 4.68 -5.29 8.97
N GLY A 122 5.17 -4.06 9.07
CA GLY A 122 6.10 -3.63 10.10
C GLY A 122 5.42 -3.51 11.45
N ALA A 123 6.06 -4.04 12.48
CA ALA A 123 5.61 -3.86 13.85
C ALA A 123 5.81 -2.40 14.30
N GLY A 124 4.99 -1.95 15.24
CA GLY A 124 5.22 -0.68 15.92
C GLY A 124 6.42 -0.76 16.86
N GLY A 125 7.07 0.38 17.08
CA GLY A 125 8.21 0.50 17.98
C GLY A 125 7.83 0.31 19.44
N THR A 126 8.73 -0.30 20.21
CA THR A 126 8.52 -0.57 21.64
C THR A 126 8.52 0.71 22.47
N ASN A 127 7.88 0.66 23.64
CA ASN A 127 7.96 1.73 24.63
C ASN A 127 9.14 1.55 25.57
N ARG A 128 9.28 2.51 26.49
CA ARG A 128 10.08 2.39 27.71
C ARG A 128 9.14 2.38 28.90
N VAL A 129 9.41 1.49 29.86
CA VAL A 129 8.64 1.32 31.09
C VAL A 129 9.59 1.43 32.26
N ASN A 130 9.27 2.31 33.22
CA ASN A 130 9.95 2.42 34.52
C ASN A 130 11.47 2.67 34.45
N VAL A 131 11.94 3.18 33.31
CA VAL A 131 13.35 3.54 33.08
C VAL A 131 13.38 4.72 32.12
N VAL A 132 14.31 5.63 32.37
CA VAL A 132 14.65 6.73 31.49
C VAL A 132 15.31 6.19 30.21
N GLY A 133 14.84 6.61 29.02
CA GLY A 133 15.44 6.15 27.76
C GLY A 133 14.61 6.43 26.52
N ASN A 134 15.19 6.10 25.37
CA ASN A 134 14.58 6.27 24.05
C ASN A 134 13.51 5.21 23.78
N GLY A 135 12.49 5.52 22.98
CA GLY A 135 11.61 4.49 22.43
C GLY A 135 12.35 3.51 21.50
N GLY A 136 11.64 2.47 21.06
CA GLY A 136 12.10 1.58 19.98
C GLY A 136 11.74 2.13 18.59
N PRO A 137 12.56 1.91 17.56
CA PRO A 137 12.19 2.24 16.18
C PRO A 137 11.03 1.34 15.70
N GLY A 138 10.24 1.83 14.75
CA GLY A 138 9.25 1.02 14.04
C GLY A 138 9.90 0.09 13.02
N GLY A 139 9.19 -0.97 12.64
CA GLY A 139 9.61 -1.90 11.60
C GLY A 139 9.16 -1.49 10.19
N ASP A 140 9.93 -1.87 9.19
CA ASP A 140 9.63 -1.63 7.78
C ASP A 140 8.42 -2.44 7.31
N SER A 141 7.70 -1.91 6.31
CA SER A 141 6.68 -2.66 5.56
C SER A 141 7.07 -2.78 4.11
N VAL A 142 6.72 -3.91 3.49
CA VAL A 142 7.14 -4.24 2.12
C VAL A 142 5.97 -4.79 1.32
N PHE A 143 5.82 -4.29 0.10
CA PHE A 143 4.97 -4.90 -0.93
C PHE A 143 5.76 -5.00 -2.24
N GLY A 144 6.23 -6.20 -2.57
CA GLY A 144 7.09 -6.41 -3.74
C GLY A 144 8.37 -5.56 -3.66
N THR A 145 8.49 -4.57 -4.56
CA THR A 145 9.63 -3.64 -4.60
C THR A 145 9.43 -2.35 -3.80
N LEU A 146 8.24 -2.12 -3.23
CA LEU A 146 7.96 -0.95 -2.42
C LEU A 146 8.34 -1.25 -0.97
N THR A 147 9.31 -0.51 -0.42
CA THR A 147 9.74 -0.61 0.98
C THR A 147 9.49 0.72 1.68
N ALA A 148 8.55 0.72 2.62
CA ALA A 148 8.32 1.85 3.51
C ALA A 148 9.15 1.65 4.78
N SER A 149 9.95 2.65 5.14
CA SER A 149 10.84 2.61 6.29
C SER A 149 10.08 2.85 7.60
N GLY A 150 10.40 2.10 8.64
CA GLY A 150 9.86 2.26 9.98
C GLY A 150 10.10 3.65 10.56
N GLY A 151 9.21 4.09 11.45
CA GLY A 151 9.29 5.39 12.11
C GLY A 151 10.45 5.48 13.10
N GLY A 152 11.06 6.66 13.19
CA GLY A 152 12.13 6.94 14.13
C GLY A 152 11.65 6.98 15.58
N TYR A 153 12.47 6.52 16.51
CA TYR A 153 12.13 6.54 17.93
C TYR A 153 12.15 7.96 18.52
N GLY A 154 11.28 8.23 19.49
CA GLY A 154 11.36 9.42 20.32
C GLY A 154 12.54 9.34 21.27
N ALA A 155 13.36 10.40 21.33
CA ALA A 155 14.48 10.45 22.25
C ALA A 155 14.01 10.52 23.71
N GLY A 156 14.80 9.98 24.62
CA GLY A 156 14.63 10.16 26.06
C GLY A 156 15.98 10.45 26.70
N ALA A 157 16.23 9.86 27.87
CA ALA A 157 17.51 10.01 28.56
C ALA A 157 17.85 11.43 29.04
N CYS A 158 16.87 12.32 29.06
CA CYS A 158 17.07 13.72 29.41
C CYS A 158 18.22 14.36 28.59
N GLY A 159 18.28 14.14 27.26
CA GLY A 159 19.37 14.69 26.45
C GLY A 159 19.74 13.98 25.14
N GLY A 160 18.82 13.21 24.55
CA GLY A 160 19.00 12.54 23.26
C GLY A 160 18.40 13.29 22.06
N VAL A 161 19.00 13.04 20.89
CA VAL A 161 18.45 13.35 19.56
C VAL A 161 17.46 12.27 19.13
N GLY A 162 16.36 12.66 18.49
CA GLY A 162 15.36 11.72 17.98
C GLY A 162 15.94 10.77 16.93
N GLY A 163 15.41 9.54 16.87
CA GLY A 163 15.82 8.58 15.84
C GLY A 163 15.33 8.99 14.46
N SER A 164 16.13 8.72 13.42
CA SER A 164 15.68 8.85 12.03
C SER A 164 14.80 7.66 11.62
N GLY A 165 14.01 7.83 10.55
CA GLY A 165 13.14 6.79 10.02
C GLY A 165 12.35 7.25 8.79
N GLY A 166 11.26 6.55 8.46
CA GLY A 166 10.28 6.99 7.47
C GLY A 166 9.80 8.41 7.79
N SER A 167 9.30 8.61 9.02
CA SER A 167 9.27 9.93 9.67
C SER A 167 10.20 9.92 10.89
N GLY A 168 10.84 11.05 11.17
CA GLY A 168 11.78 11.18 12.29
C GLY A 168 11.09 11.32 13.64
N GLY A 169 11.69 10.79 14.71
CA GLY A 169 11.21 10.97 16.08
C GLY A 169 11.59 12.33 16.66
N GLY A 170 10.88 12.78 17.69
CA GLY A 170 11.16 14.03 18.39
C GLY A 170 12.41 13.94 19.28
N GLY A 171 13.07 15.09 19.46
CA GLY A 171 14.18 15.24 20.41
C GLY A 171 13.70 15.25 21.86
N SER A 172 14.62 15.07 22.81
CA SER A 172 14.32 15.23 24.25
C SER A 172 14.98 16.50 24.79
N SER A 173 14.65 16.91 26.01
CA SER A 173 15.38 17.98 26.72
C SER A 173 15.99 17.47 28.03
N ASN A 174 16.95 18.21 28.57
CA ASN A 174 17.51 17.95 29.91
C ASN A 174 17.01 18.96 30.95
N GLY A 175 15.89 19.64 30.68
CA GLY A 175 15.37 20.76 31.48
C GLY A 175 15.97 22.13 31.14
N GLY A 176 17.13 22.22 30.46
CA GLY A 176 17.76 23.50 30.08
C GLY A 176 18.34 23.55 28.66
N SER A 177 18.43 22.42 27.96
CA SER A 177 18.97 22.28 26.60
C SER A 177 17.99 21.53 25.72
N SER A 178 17.91 21.97 24.46
CA SER A 178 17.05 21.40 23.41
C SER A 178 17.87 20.56 22.44
N PHE A 179 17.40 19.35 22.18
CA PHE A 179 18.02 18.43 21.23
C PHE A 179 17.14 18.28 19.99
N ALA A 180 17.79 18.08 18.83
CA ALA A 180 17.11 17.97 17.56
C ALA A 180 16.21 16.72 17.48
N GLY A 181 15.18 16.78 16.65
CA GLY A 181 14.48 15.59 16.20
C GLY A 181 15.30 14.83 15.15
N GLY A 182 14.90 13.59 14.89
CA GLY A 182 15.46 12.78 13.82
C GLY A 182 14.98 13.22 12.45
N SER A 183 15.73 12.87 11.41
CA SER A 183 15.32 13.10 10.03
C SER A 183 14.23 12.12 9.56
N GLY A 184 13.38 12.59 8.65
CA GLY A 184 12.48 11.73 7.87
C GLY A 184 13.13 11.28 6.57
N THR A 185 12.59 10.22 5.96
CA THR A 185 13.01 9.74 4.64
C THR A 185 12.25 10.51 3.57
N ALA A 186 12.97 11.07 2.60
CA ALA A 186 12.38 11.84 1.50
C ALA A 186 11.23 11.06 0.82
N SER A 187 10.12 11.75 0.59
CA SER A 187 8.90 11.19 -0.01
C SER A 187 8.16 10.13 0.81
N GLN A 188 8.60 9.81 2.03
CA GLN A 188 7.89 8.89 2.93
C GLN A 188 7.41 9.55 4.21
N GLY A 189 8.12 10.58 4.68
CA GLY A 189 7.71 11.37 5.83
C GLY A 189 8.69 12.49 6.18
N ASN A 190 8.35 13.22 7.24
CA ASN A 190 9.07 14.44 7.63
C ASN A 190 9.95 14.22 8.87
N ALA A 191 10.86 15.17 9.09
CA ALA A 191 11.67 15.21 10.30
C ALA A 191 10.79 15.40 11.55
N GLY A 192 11.26 14.87 12.68
CA GLY A 192 10.71 15.18 13.99
C GLY A 192 11.17 16.55 14.49
N ASN A 193 10.44 17.07 15.45
CA ASN A 193 10.73 18.38 16.04
C ASN A 193 11.85 18.29 17.06
N ALA A 194 12.60 19.38 17.16
CA ALA A 194 13.48 19.60 18.30
C ALA A 194 12.64 19.72 19.57
N ALA A 195 13.22 19.30 20.68
CA ALA A 195 12.70 19.59 22.01
C ALA A 195 12.70 21.10 22.29
N ALA A 196 11.80 21.52 23.17
CA ALA A 196 11.83 22.85 23.79
C ALA A 196 12.25 22.73 25.28
N VAL A 197 12.41 23.85 25.98
CA VAL A 197 12.91 23.84 27.37
C VAL A 197 11.93 23.12 28.29
N ALA A 198 12.42 22.09 29.00
CA ALA A 198 11.60 21.15 29.77
C ALA A 198 10.52 20.43 28.92
N GLU A 199 10.77 20.32 27.61
CA GLU A 199 9.88 19.79 26.60
C GLU A 199 10.46 18.67 25.76
N GLY A 200 9.68 17.61 25.50
CA GLY A 200 9.98 16.67 24.44
C GLY A 200 9.48 17.20 23.11
N GLY A 201 10.24 17.03 22.03
CA GLY A 201 9.81 17.37 20.67
C GLY A 201 8.75 16.38 20.17
N GLY A 202 7.84 16.85 19.32
CA GLY A 202 6.89 15.98 18.62
C GLY A 202 7.54 15.17 17.51
N GLY A 203 7.02 13.98 17.23
CA GLY A 203 7.43 13.16 16.10
C GLY A 203 6.93 13.72 14.77
N GLY A 204 7.69 13.48 13.72
CA GLY A 204 7.30 13.75 12.34
C GLY A 204 6.17 12.82 11.90
N GLY A 205 5.31 13.31 11.01
CA GLY A 205 4.30 12.52 10.32
C GLY A 205 4.55 12.49 8.82
N ALA A 206 3.82 11.61 8.12
CA ALA A 206 3.93 11.44 6.67
C ALA A 206 3.20 12.54 5.85
N GLY A 207 2.36 13.35 6.50
CA GLY A 207 1.56 14.40 5.87
C GLY A 207 2.28 15.75 5.72
N ALA A 208 1.53 16.83 5.50
CA ALA A 208 2.13 18.15 5.34
C ALA A 208 2.62 18.73 6.69
N GLY A 209 3.87 19.20 6.69
CA GLY A 209 4.46 20.00 7.77
C GLY A 209 5.17 19.18 8.86
N ALA A 210 6.25 19.74 9.40
CA ALA A 210 6.72 19.35 10.72
C ALA A 210 5.71 19.86 11.76
N GLY A 211 5.48 19.13 12.85
CA GLY A 211 4.66 19.66 13.94
C GLY A 211 5.30 20.91 14.57
N PHE A 212 4.74 21.44 15.64
CA PHE A 212 5.36 22.55 16.36
C PHE A 212 5.62 22.17 17.82
N GLY A 213 6.86 22.39 18.28
CA GLY A 213 7.27 22.06 19.64
C GLY A 213 7.02 20.58 19.96
N ARG A 214 6.18 20.31 20.97
CA ARG A 214 5.84 18.93 21.36
C ARG A 214 4.82 18.25 20.44
N LEU A 215 4.11 18.97 19.58
CA LEU A 215 3.01 18.40 18.80
C LEU A 215 3.51 17.42 17.73
N GLY A 216 2.91 16.23 17.67
CA GLY A 216 3.12 15.28 16.59
C GLY A 216 2.54 15.80 15.26
N ALA A 217 3.29 15.64 14.16
CA ALA A 217 2.82 16.04 12.83
C ALA A 217 1.74 15.09 12.29
N ALA A 218 0.86 15.62 11.44
CA ALA A 218 -0.19 14.82 10.82
C ALA A 218 0.37 13.80 9.82
N GLY A 219 -0.34 12.67 9.68
CA GLY A 219 -0.11 11.68 8.64
C GLY A 219 -0.63 12.13 7.27
N LEU A 220 -0.42 11.28 6.27
CA LEU A 220 -0.90 11.48 4.90
C LEU A 220 -2.32 10.94 4.76
N ALA A 221 -3.25 11.75 4.25
CA ALA A 221 -4.61 11.32 3.93
C ALA A 221 -4.66 10.57 2.59
N LEU A 222 -5.23 9.37 2.58
CA LEU A 222 -5.44 8.56 1.39
C LEU A 222 -6.81 7.89 1.41
N SER A 223 -7.48 7.87 0.25
CA SER A 223 -8.81 7.27 0.08
C SER A 223 -8.78 5.85 -0.51
N ILE A 224 -7.68 5.12 -0.30
CA ILE A 224 -7.45 3.82 -0.95
C ILE A 224 -8.44 2.72 -0.49
N SER A 225 -8.95 2.80 0.74
CA SER A 225 -9.95 1.86 1.27
C SER A 225 -11.40 2.23 0.92
N GLY A 226 -11.62 3.31 0.17
CA GLY A 226 -12.96 3.84 -0.16
C GLY A 226 -13.43 4.98 0.75
N ALA A 227 -12.68 5.31 1.80
CA ALA A 227 -12.87 6.49 2.63
C ALA A 227 -11.51 7.18 2.87
N SER A 228 -11.51 8.50 3.08
CA SER A 228 -10.29 9.25 3.41
C SER A 228 -9.83 8.89 4.82
N VAL A 229 -8.64 8.31 4.92
CA VAL A 229 -8.01 7.89 6.18
C VAL A 229 -6.58 8.45 6.22
N PHE A 230 -6.15 8.89 7.40
CA PHE A 230 -4.78 9.35 7.64
C PHE A 230 -3.87 8.19 8.04
N TYR A 231 -2.65 8.17 7.51
CA TYR A 231 -1.62 7.16 7.82
C TYR A 231 -0.28 7.82 8.16
N GLY A 232 0.46 7.26 9.11
CA GLY A 232 1.78 7.73 9.53
C GLY A 232 1.75 9.03 10.34
N GLY A 233 0.82 9.18 11.28
CA GLY A 233 0.79 10.34 12.18
C GLY A 233 1.89 10.28 13.25
N GLY A 234 2.56 11.40 13.54
CA GLY A 234 3.59 11.47 14.58
C GLY A 234 3.02 11.51 16.00
N GLY A 235 3.77 10.99 16.97
CA GLY A 235 3.42 11.06 18.39
C GLY A 235 3.77 12.42 19.00
N THR A 236 3.04 12.84 20.02
CA THR A 236 3.37 14.08 20.76
C THR A 236 4.46 13.82 21.79
N GLY A 237 5.41 14.75 21.95
CA GLY A 237 6.43 14.70 23.00
C GLY A 237 5.83 14.85 24.40
N GLY A 238 6.57 14.37 25.40
CA GLY A 238 6.17 14.50 26.80
C GLY A 238 6.03 15.95 27.16
N GLY A 239 4.94 16.32 27.85
CA GLY A 239 4.33 17.65 28.02
C GLY A 239 3.71 17.91 29.40
N PRO A 240 3.62 19.15 29.93
CA PRO A 240 2.60 19.46 30.92
C PRO A 240 1.23 19.23 30.28
N GLY A 241 0.35 18.50 30.96
CA GLY A 241 -0.93 18.06 30.40
C GLY A 241 -0.78 16.96 29.35
N ASN A 242 -1.93 16.47 28.87
CA ASN A 242 -2.00 15.45 27.82
C ASN A 242 -2.33 16.13 26.50
N VAL A 243 -1.52 15.86 25.48
CA VAL A 243 -1.72 16.44 24.15
C VAL A 243 -1.74 15.33 23.12
N ALA A 244 -2.84 15.27 22.36
CA ALA A 244 -3.07 14.25 21.35
C ALA A 244 -1.93 14.25 20.30
N GLY A 245 -1.64 13.07 19.74
CA GLY A 245 -0.73 12.95 18.61
C GLY A 245 -1.35 13.45 17.30
N GLY A 246 -0.54 13.47 16.25
CA GLY A 246 -1.00 13.85 14.92
C GLY A 246 -2.03 12.87 14.36
N SER A 247 -2.92 13.40 13.50
CA SER A 247 -3.89 12.59 12.73
C SER A 247 -3.19 11.42 12.03
N GLY A 248 -3.85 10.26 11.96
CA GLY A 248 -3.21 9.03 11.50
C GLY A 248 -2.65 8.16 12.64
N GLY A 249 -3.22 8.33 13.84
CA GLY A 249 -3.02 7.42 14.97
C GLY A 249 -1.84 7.77 15.87
N GLY A 250 -1.34 9.02 15.86
CA GLY A 250 -0.28 9.45 16.76
C GLY A 250 -0.67 9.30 18.24
N GLY A 251 0.25 8.80 19.04
CA GLY A 251 0.10 8.64 20.49
C GLY A 251 0.11 9.99 21.22
N THR A 252 -0.69 10.06 22.28
CA THR A 252 -0.79 11.24 23.16
C THR A 252 0.47 11.32 24.03
N GLY A 253 1.12 12.48 24.06
CA GLY A 253 2.26 12.75 24.95
C GLY A 253 1.83 13.52 26.20
N GLY A 254 2.59 13.39 27.29
CA GLY A 254 2.24 14.11 28.53
C GLY A 254 3.11 13.90 29.77
N THR A 255 2.54 14.24 30.92
CA THR A 255 3.13 14.19 32.27
C THR A 255 2.76 12.85 32.89
N ALA A 256 3.54 11.79 32.62
CA ALA A 256 3.10 10.42 32.88
C ALA A 256 2.96 10.06 34.38
N VAL A 257 1.72 9.96 34.89
CA VAL A 257 1.34 9.01 35.98
C VAL A 257 -0.06 8.46 35.65
N ALA A 258 -0.11 7.20 35.21
CA ALA A 258 -1.30 6.33 35.14
C ALA A 258 -2.44 6.53 34.09
N ALA A 259 -2.54 7.62 33.30
CA ALA A 259 -3.65 7.68 32.30
C ALA A 259 -3.45 8.52 31.01
N GLY A 260 -2.28 9.15 30.81
CA GLY A 260 -2.15 10.24 29.83
C GLY A 260 -1.30 10.01 28.59
N VAL A 261 -0.40 9.01 28.61
CA VAL A 261 0.45 8.69 27.46
C VAL A 261 -0.18 7.54 26.70
N ALA A 262 -0.77 7.84 25.55
CA ALA A 262 -1.46 6.84 24.75
C ALA A 262 -0.50 6.18 23.75
N ASN A 263 -0.65 4.87 23.63
CA ASN A 263 -0.12 4.12 22.49
C ASN A 263 -0.67 4.71 21.19
N ALA A 264 0.11 4.61 20.12
CA ALA A 264 -0.41 4.91 18.80
C ALA A 264 -1.45 3.87 18.37
N ALA A 265 -2.34 4.28 17.47
CA ALA A 265 -3.36 3.40 16.92
C ALA A 265 -2.70 2.29 16.08
N PRO A 266 -3.11 1.02 16.23
CA PRO A 266 -2.60 -0.06 15.40
C PRO A 266 -3.06 0.11 13.95
N ASN A 267 -2.25 -0.40 13.01
CA ASN A 267 -2.52 -0.43 11.58
C ASN A 267 -2.65 0.94 10.91
N THR A 268 -2.05 1.96 11.51
CA THR A 268 -1.96 3.30 10.92
C THR A 268 -0.52 3.76 10.72
N GLY A 269 0.47 3.03 11.26
CA GLY A 269 1.86 3.49 11.34
C GLY A 269 2.06 4.68 12.27
N GLY A 270 1.14 4.96 13.21
CA GLY A 270 1.26 6.12 14.11
C GLY A 270 2.47 6.01 15.05
N GLY A 271 3.10 7.14 15.39
CA GLY A 271 4.20 7.20 16.36
C GLY A 271 3.69 7.33 17.80
N GLY A 272 4.37 6.70 18.77
CA GLY A 272 3.97 6.71 20.18
C GLY A 272 4.26 8.01 20.93
N GLY A 273 3.48 8.33 21.96
CA GLY A 273 3.67 9.56 22.75
C GLY A 273 4.87 9.50 23.71
N GLY A 274 5.54 10.65 23.91
CA GLY A 274 6.63 10.81 24.88
C GLY A 274 6.14 11.15 26.30
N SER A 275 7.03 11.07 27.29
CA SER A 275 6.72 11.39 28.69
C SER A 275 7.77 12.26 29.38
N ILE A 276 7.33 13.13 30.30
CA ILE A 276 8.22 14.04 31.04
C ILE A 276 9.05 13.38 32.15
N ILE A 277 8.50 12.40 32.88
CA ILE A 277 9.02 12.06 34.22
C ILE A 277 10.33 11.25 34.14
N SER A 278 11.30 11.65 34.96
CA SER A 278 12.49 10.85 35.29
C SER A 278 12.11 9.72 36.25
N GLY A 279 12.18 8.46 35.83
CA GLY A 279 11.94 7.29 36.69
C GLY A 279 10.75 6.44 36.23
N THR A 280 9.59 6.57 36.91
CA THR A 280 8.41 5.70 36.77
C THR A 280 7.53 5.99 35.54
N GLY A 281 8.02 6.77 34.58
CA GLY A 281 7.29 7.12 33.36
C GLY A 281 7.15 5.93 32.41
N VAL A 282 6.04 5.92 31.67
CA VAL A 282 5.81 4.99 30.55
C VAL A 282 5.60 5.84 29.30
N SER A 283 6.30 5.50 28.22
CA SER A 283 6.04 6.09 26.90
C SER A 283 5.03 5.26 26.11
N GLY A 284 4.46 5.84 25.06
CA GLY A 284 3.57 5.14 24.14
C GLY A 284 4.36 4.25 23.16
N ILE A 285 3.83 3.06 22.87
CA ILE A 285 4.32 2.24 21.74
C ILE A 285 3.89 2.87 20.41
N GLY A 286 4.65 2.60 19.35
CA GLY A 286 4.24 2.90 17.99
C GLY A 286 3.15 1.95 17.48
N GLY A 287 2.38 2.40 16.50
CA GLY A 287 1.35 1.63 15.83
C GLY A 287 1.98 0.74 14.76
N SER A 288 1.42 -0.45 14.55
CA SER A 288 1.79 -1.30 13.42
C SER A 288 1.51 -0.62 12.09
N GLY A 289 2.27 -1.03 11.07
CA GLY A 289 2.03 -0.68 9.69
C GLY A 289 0.77 -1.32 9.12
N ILE A 290 0.51 -1.05 7.85
CA ILE A 290 -0.60 -1.64 7.09
C ILE A 290 -0.22 -1.63 5.60
N VAL A 291 -0.62 -2.67 4.87
CA VAL A 291 -0.53 -2.69 3.40
C VAL A 291 -1.92 -2.83 2.81
N ILE A 292 -2.26 -1.97 1.86
CA ILE A 292 -3.55 -1.99 1.17
C ILE A 292 -3.33 -2.06 -0.34
N VAL A 293 -3.97 -3.01 -0.99
CA VAL A 293 -3.97 -3.15 -2.45
C VAL A 293 -5.39 -2.99 -2.96
N ARG A 294 -5.60 -2.14 -3.95
CA ARG A 294 -6.92 -1.90 -4.56
C ARG A 294 -6.88 -2.08 -6.08
N TYR A 295 -7.91 -2.72 -6.64
CA TYR A 295 -8.08 -2.83 -8.09
C TYR A 295 -9.57 -2.82 -8.48
N PRO A 296 -9.93 -2.34 -9.69
CA PRO A 296 -11.32 -2.24 -10.10
C PRO A 296 -11.94 -3.62 -10.37
N GLY A 297 -13.24 -3.74 -10.14
CA GLY A 297 -14.02 -4.92 -10.42
C GLY A 297 -14.06 -5.94 -9.28
N THR A 298 -14.49 -7.14 -9.63
CA THR A 298 -14.69 -8.27 -8.71
C THR A 298 -13.36 -8.91 -8.29
N VAL A 299 -13.38 -9.63 -7.17
CA VAL A 299 -12.23 -10.39 -6.66
C VAL A 299 -11.56 -11.24 -7.74
N ALA A 300 -10.28 -10.97 -7.96
CA ALA A 300 -9.39 -11.63 -8.93
C ALA A 300 -7.96 -11.79 -8.36
N ALA A 301 -7.85 -11.78 -7.03
CA ALA A 301 -6.62 -12.04 -6.30
C ALA A 301 -6.96 -12.64 -4.93
N THR A 302 -5.97 -13.22 -4.27
CA THR A 302 -6.04 -13.73 -2.90
C THR A 302 -5.04 -13.01 -1.99
N GLY A 303 -5.23 -13.16 -0.68
CA GLY A 303 -4.35 -12.59 0.34
C GLY A 303 -5.00 -11.43 1.10
N GLY A 304 -4.67 -11.30 2.38
CA GLY A 304 -5.22 -10.28 3.26
C GLY A 304 -6.73 -10.44 3.49
N THR A 305 -7.32 -9.45 4.16
CA THR A 305 -8.78 -9.32 4.28
C THR A 305 -9.32 -8.68 3.01
N ILE A 306 -10.31 -9.32 2.37
CA ILE A 306 -10.89 -8.86 1.11
C ILE A 306 -12.20 -8.14 1.39
N SER A 307 -12.35 -6.94 0.83
CA SER A 307 -13.58 -6.16 0.86
C SER A 307 -13.84 -5.50 -0.49
N THR A 308 -15.01 -4.87 -0.66
CA THR A 308 -15.36 -4.13 -1.86
C THR A 308 -15.85 -2.73 -1.52
N ALA A 309 -15.37 -1.71 -2.22
CA ALA A 309 -15.80 -0.33 -2.03
C ALA A 309 -15.79 0.42 -3.37
N GLY A 310 -16.88 1.11 -3.70
CA GLY A 310 -16.94 1.98 -4.89
C GLY A 310 -16.65 1.29 -6.24
N GLY A 311 -16.96 0.00 -6.38
CA GLY A 311 -16.65 -0.77 -7.59
C GLY A 311 -15.22 -1.34 -7.65
N TYR A 312 -14.46 -1.21 -6.56
CA TYR A 312 -13.13 -1.80 -6.41
C TYR A 312 -13.15 -2.98 -5.45
N THR A 313 -12.24 -3.93 -5.67
CA THR A 313 -11.83 -4.91 -4.67
C THR A 313 -10.62 -4.37 -3.92
N VAL A 314 -10.64 -4.49 -2.58
CA VAL A 314 -9.60 -4.00 -1.67
C VAL A 314 -9.10 -5.17 -0.84
N HIS A 315 -7.78 -5.34 -0.80
CA HIS A 315 -7.07 -6.29 0.04
C HIS A 315 -6.31 -5.54 1.12
N THR A 316 -6.52 -5.91 2.38
CA THR A 316 -5.88 -5.28 3.54
C THR A 316 -5.04 -6.28 4.31
N PHE A 317 -3.77 -5.96 4.52
CA PHE A 317 -2.82 -6.74 5.30
C PHE A 317 -2.44 -5.98 6.57
N THR A 318 -2.75 -6.56 7.72
CA THR A 318 -2.33 -6.10 9.05
C THR A 318 -1.25 -7.01 9.67
N ALA A 319 -0.87 -8.06 8.95
CA ALA A 319 0.21 -8.99 9.25
C ALA A 319 0.87 -9.44 7.94
N ALA A 320 2.04 -10.08 8.05
CA ALA A 320 2.74 -10.63 6.91
C ALA A 320 1.89 -11.66 6.14
N GLY A 321 2.11 -11.76 4.83
CA GLY A 321 1.36 -12.66 3.98
C GLY A 321 1.80 -12.60 2.52
N THR A 322 0.91 -13.01 1.64
CA THR A 322 1.16 -13.06 0.20
C THR A 322 -0.06 -12.57 -0.55
N PHE A 323 0.17 -11.73 -1.56
CA PHE A 323 -0.83 -11.31 -2.52
C PHE A 323 -0.61 -12.08 -3.84
N THR A 324 -1.65 -12.73 -4.37
CA THR A 324 -1.52 -13.49 -5.62
C THR A 324 -2.68 -13.17 -6.54
N LYS A 325 -2.38 -12.64 -7.73
CA LYS A 325 -3.39 -12.35 -8.76
C LYS A 325 -3.71 -13.61 -9.56
N SER A 326 -4.99 -13.91 -9.73
CA SER A 326 -5.48 -15.01 -10.58
C SER A 326 -5.41 -14.70 -12.06
#